data_AF-E9RTN0-F1
#
_entry.id   AF-E9RTN0-F1
#
_cell.length_a   1.000
_cell.length_b   1.000
_cell.length_c   1.000
_cell.angle_alpha   90.00
_cell.angle_beta   90.00
_cell.angle_gamma   90.00
#
_symmetry.space_group_name_H-M   'P 1'
#
loop_
_entity.id
_entity.type
_entity.pdbx_description
1 polymer ?
#
loop_
_entity_poly.entity_id
_entity_poly.type
_entity_poly.pdbx_seq_one_letter_code
_entity_poly.pdbx_strand_id
1 'polypeptide(L)'
;MIISCDGEYKYGVVFAERYFSELGNGLCNRNPNLDYVAMVDTGRHSVSYRTIKDNIDVGQIAKRYGGGGHQKAAGFTFKTHIYTQLVNDILKRSELD
;
A
#
# COMPACT_ATOMS: atom_id res chain seq x y z
N MET A 1 7.37 -7.78 4.42
CA MET A 1 6.65 -6.50 4.59
C MET A 1 7.68 -5.44 4.88
N ILE A 2 7.60 -4.30 4.19
CA ILE A 2 8.42 -3.12 4.45
C ILE A 2 7.63 -2.21 5.40
N ILE A 3 8.24 -1.73 6.48
CA ILE A 3 7.60 -0.77 7.37
C ILE A 3 8.05 0.64 6.97
N SER A 4 7.11 1.55 6.83
CA SER A 4 7.35 2.94 6.43
C SER A 4 6.56 3.89 7.33
N CYS A 5 6.98 5.16 7.35
CA CYS A 5 6.24 6.24 7.97
C CYS A 5 6.43 7.55 7.20
N ASP A 6 5.39 8.36 7.11
CA ASP A 6 5.37 9.64 6.37
C ASP A 6 5.13 10.87 7.28
N GLY A 7 5.28 10.70 8.59
CA GLY A 7 5.03 11.74 9.60
C GLY A 7 3.57 11.81 10.06
N GLU A 8 2.62 11.33 9.26
CA GLU A 8 1.19 11.24 9.63
C GLU A 8 0.81 9.81 10.02
N TYR A 9 1.33 8.81 9.29
CA TYR A 9 0.99 7.41 9.48
C TYR A 9 2.24 6.52 9.57
N LYS A 10 2.09 5.41 10.29
CA LYS A 10 3.01 4.27 10.28
C LYS A 10 2.32 3.09 9.60
N TYR A 11 2.88 2.59 8.51
CA TYR A 11 2.19 1.59 7.68
C TYR A 11 3.14 0.51 7.15
N GLY A 12 2.54 -0.65 6.84
CA GLY A 12 3.23 -1.78 6.23
C GLY A 12 2.96 -1.84 4.73
N VAL A 13 3.98 -2.12 3.93
CA VAL A 13 3.87 -2.35 2.49
C VAL A 13 4.21 -3.80 2.16
N VAL A 14 3.37 -4.45 1.37
CA VAL A 14 3.60 -5.79 0.82
C VAL A 14 3.26 -5.81 -0.66
N PHE A 15 3.92 -6.69 -1.40
CA PHE A 15 3.52 -7.02 -2.77
C PHE A 15 2.55 -8.20 -2.73
N ALA A 16 1.39 -8.06 -3.36
CA ALA A 16 0.37 -9.09 -3.40
C ALA A 16 -0.54 -8.89 -4.62
N GLU A 17 -1.02 -9.98 -5.20
CA GLU A 17 -1.92 -9.95 -6.37
C GLU A 17 -3.31 -10.55 -6.06
N ARG A 18 -3.46 -11.20 -4.90
CA ARG A 18 -4.67 -11.93 -4.50
C ARG A 18 -4.89 -11.88 -3.00
N TYR A 19 -6.13 -12.22 -2.59
CA TYR A 19 -6.55 -12.35 -1.19
C TYR A 19 -6.36 -11.06 -0.35
N PHE A 20 -6.56 -9.88 -0.95
CA PHE A 20 -6.31 -8.59 -0.30
C PHE A 20 -7.10 -8.37 0.99
N SER A 21 -8.31 -8.91 1.09
CA SER A 21 -9.14 -8.76 2.28
C SER A 21 -8.60 -9.60 3.43
N GLU A 22 -8.35 -10.89 3.21
CA GLU A 22 -7.83 -11.83 4.20
C GLU A 22 -6.39 -11.48 4.59
N LEU A 23 -5.54 -11.23 3.60
CA LEU A 23 -4.15 -10.84 3.81
C LEU A 23 -4.07 -9.51 4.55
N GLY A 24 -4.76 -8.47 4.07
CA GLY A 24 -4.72 -7.15 4.71
C GLY A 24 -5.27 -7.17 6.14
N ASN A 25 -6.41 -7.83 6.37
CA ASN A 25 -6.95 -7.98 7.72
C ASN A 25 -6.01 -8.79 8.63
N GLY A 26 -5.48 -9.92 8.14
CA GLY A 26 -4.55 -10.76 8.90
C GLY A 26 -3.25 -10.02 9.26
N LEU A 27 -2.72 -9.22 8.34
CA LEU A 27 -1.54 -8.41 8.56
C LEU A 27 -1.81 -7.27 9.56
N CYS A 28 -2.94 -6.57 9.45
CA CYS A 28 -3.32 -5.54 10.42
C CYS A 28 -3.48 -6.12 11.83
N ASN A 29 -4.14 -7.27 11.98
CA ASN A 29 -4.32 -7.92 13.29
C ASN A 29 -3.00 -8.38 13.91
N ARG A 30 -2.05 -8.88 13.10
CA ARG A 30 -0.72 -9.29 13.58
C ARG A 30 0.20 -8.10 13.90
N ASN A 31 -0.12 -6.90 13.39
CA ASN A 31 0.71 -5.70 13.52
C ASN A 31 -0.13 -4.51 14.02
N PRO A 32 -0.66 -4.55 15.26
CA PRO A 32 -1.59 -3.52 15.77
C PRO A 32 -0.96 -2.12 15.92
N ASN A 33 0.36 -2.02 15.87
CA ASN A 33 1.11 -0.76 15.88
C ASN A 33 1.11 -0.03 14.53
N LEU A 34 0.63 -0.67 13.45
CA LEU A 34 0.47 -0.04 12.15
C LEU A 34 -0.91 0.59 12.04
N ASP A 35 -0.97 1.74 11.41
CA ASP A 35 -2.22 2.45 11.13
C ASP A 35 -2.97 1.78 9.97
N TYR A 36 -2.24 1.26 8.98
CA TYR A 36 -2.79 0.48 7.88
C TYR A 36 -1.71 -0.37 7.19
N VAL A 37 -2.16 -1.25 6.29
CA VAL A 37 -1.30 -2.00 5.37
C VAL A 37 -1.67 -1.64 3.93
N ALA A 38 -0.65 -1.34 3.13
CA ALA A 38 -0.73 -1.14 1.69
C ALA A 38 -0.25 -2.41 0.96
N MET A 39 -1.07 -2.92 0.07
CA MET A 39 -0.78 -4.08 -0.77
C MET A 39 -0.64 -3.59 -2.20
N VAL A 40 0.56 -3.73 -2.77
CA VAL A 40 0.88 -3.29 -4.13
C VAL A 40 0.70 -4.47 -5.07
N ASP A 41 -0.23 -4.32 -6.01
CA ASP A 41 -0.44 -5.23 -7.13
C ASP A 41 0.24 -4.64 -8.36
N THR A 42 1.41 -5.18 -8.69
CA THR A 42 2.20 -4.76 -9.85
C THR A 42 1.58 -5.21 -11.16
N GLY A 43 0.82 -6.31 -11.19
CA GLY A 43 0.15 -6.79 -12.40
C GLY A 43 -1.03 -5.91 -12.83
N ARG A 44 -1.76 -5.36 -11.85
CA ARG A 44 -2.92 -4.47 -12.09
C ARG A 44 -2.61 -2.99 -11.94
N HIS A 45 -1.35 -2.64 -11.67
CA HIS A 45 -0.93 -1.28 -11.34
C HIS A 45 -1.82 -0.64 -10.26
N SER A 46 -2.03 -1.33 -9.14
CA SER A 46 -2.93 -0.84 -8.09
C SER A 46 -2.33 -0.99 -6.70
N VAL A 47 -2.82 -0.16 -5.78
CA VAL A 47 -2.53 -0.27 -4.36
C VAL A 47 -3.85 -0.42 -3.63
N SER A 48 -3.93 -1.46 -2.80
CA SER A 48 -5.07 -1.72 -1.91
C SER A 48 -4.67 -1.47 -0.46
N TYR A 49 -5.44 -0.65 0.23
CA TYR A 49 -5.28 -0.36 1.65
C TYR A 49 -6.27 -1.15 2.50
N ARG A 50 -5.80 -1.57 3.67
CA ARG A 50 -6.62 -2.14 4.74
C ARG A 50 -6.19 -1.57 6.09
N THR A 51 -7.16 -1.30 6.95
CA THR A 51 -6.93 -1.00 8.37
C THR A 51 -7.99 -1.68 9.23
N ILE A 52 -7.63 -1.98 10.47
CA ILE A 52 -8.58 -2.41 11.52
C ILE A 52 -8.95 -1.27 12.48
N LYS A 53 -8.29 -0.10 12.35
CA LYS A 53 -8.45 1.02 13.29
C LYS A 53 -9.64 1.90 12.91
N ASP A 54 -10.50 2.19 13.88
CA ASP A 54 -11.69 3.02 13.67
C ASP A 54 -11.38 4.52 13.55
N ASN A 55 -10.19 4.95 13.95
CA ASN A 55 -9.73 6.33 13.84
C ASN A 55 -8.90 6.61 12.58
N ILE A 56 -8.74 5.62 11.69
CA ILE A 56 -8.00 5.76 10.43
C ILE A 56 -8.99 5.59 9.27
N ASP A 57 -8.96 6.51 8.29
CA ASP A 57 -9.77 6.44 7.07
C ASP A 57 -8.86 6.26 5.85
N VAL A 58 -8.65 5.01 5.44
CA VAL A 58 -7.84 4.71 4.24
C VAL A 58 -8.53 5.13 2.94
N GLY A 59 -9.85 5.39 2.98
CA GLY A 59 -10.60 5.98 1.87
C GLY A 59 -10.15 7.40 1.56
N GLN A 60 -9.92 8.24 2.59
CA GLN A 60 -9.34 9.57 2.37
C GLN A 60 -7.90 9.48 1.87
N ILE A 61 -7.10 8.54 2.38
CA ILE A 61 -5.73 8.32 1.90
C ILE A 61 -5.75 7.96 0.41
N ALA A 62 -6.61 7.01 -0.01
CA ALA A 62 -6.74 6.64 -1.41
C ALA A 62 -7.20 7.80 -2.31
N LYS A 63 -8.09 8.68 -1.83
CA LYS A 63 -8.55 9.86 -2.59
C LYS A 63 -7.42 10.84 -2.90
N ARG A 64 -6.39 10.96 -2.03
CA ARG A 64 -5.20 11.80 -2.31
C ARG A 64 -4.48 11.37 -3.60
N TYR A 65 -4.62 10.10 -3.99
CA TYR A 65 -4.03 9.51 -5.18
C TYR A 65 -5.04 9.24 -6.31
N GLY A 66 -6.23 9.87 -6.26
CA GLY A 66 -7.27 9.71 -7.28
C GLY A 66 -8.03 8.38 -7.19
N GLY A 67 -7.90 7.65 -6.08
CA GLY A 67 -8.69 6.46 -5.78
C GLY A 67 -9.87 6.72 -4.85
N GLY A 68 -10.28 5.69 -4.12
CA GLY A 68 -11.35 5.79 -3.14
C GLY A 68 -11.70 4.45 -2.51
N GLY A 69 -12.81 4.43 -1.78
CA GLY A 69 -13.30 3.25 -1.08
C GLY A 69 -13.93 3.59 0.26
N HIS A 70 -14.01 2.59 1.13
CA HIS A 70 -14.53 2.71 2.48
C HIS A 70 -13.41 3.03 3.48
N GLN A 71 -13.83 3.50 4.65
CA GLN A 71 -12.93 3.87 5.74
C GLN A 71 -11.87 2.80 6.06
N LYS A 72 -12.25 1.51 6.04
CA LYS A 72 -11.35 0.38 6.36
C LYS A 72 -10.74 -0.31 5.14
N ALA A 73 -11.18 0.04 3.94
CA ALA A 73 -10.89 -0.69 2.72
C ALA A 73 -10.99 0.22 1.50
N ALA A 74 -9.85 0.59 0.93
CA ALA A 74 -9.79 1.51 -0.19
C ALA A 74 -8.60 1.20 -1.10
N GLY A 75 -8.49 1.88 -2.23
CA GLY A 75 -7.36 1.72 -3.13
C GLY A 75 -7.38 2.70 -4.28
N PHE A 76 -6.29 2.69 -5.04
CA PHE A 76 -6.13 3.50 -6.24
C PHE A 76 -5.30 2.74 -7.28
N THR A 77 -5.38 3.18 -8.53
CA THR A 77 -4.52 2.68 -9.61
C THR A 77 -3.46 3.72 -9.94
N PHE A 78 -2.28 3.26 -10.34
CA PHE A 78 -1.18 4.12 -10.78
C PHE A 78 -0.87 3.88 -12.26
N LYS A 79 -0.21 4.86 -12.88
CA LYS A 79 0.16 4.79 -14.29
C LYS A 79 1.43 3.98 -14.50
N THR A 80 1.56 3.37 -15.67
CA THR A 80 2.72 2.55 -16.06
C THR A 80 4.06 3.25 -15.84
N HIS A 81 4.13 4.58 -16.04
CA HIS A 81 5.40 5.30 -15.85
C HIS A 81 5.92 5.25 -14.40
N ILE A 82 5.05 5.11 -13.40
CA ILE A 82 5.47 4.95 -11.99
C ILE A 82 6.18 3.60 -11.82
N TYR A 83 5.64 2.55 -12.44
CA TYR A 83 6.27 1.24 -12.45
C TYR A 83 7.61 1.26 -13.18
N THR A 84 7.67 1.92 -14.34
CA THR A 84 8.92 2.10 -15.08
C THR A 84 9.97 2.84 -14.25
N GLN A 85 9.59 3.88 -13.51
CA GLN A 85 10.49 4.57 -12.58
C GLN A 85 11.00 3.63 -11.48
N LEU A 86 10.12 2.87 -10.82
CA LEU A 86 10.52 1.90 -9.80
C LEU A 86 11.52 0.88 -10.33
N VAL A 87 11.25 0.28 -11.50
CA VAL A 87 12.17 -0.69 -12.13
C VAL A 87 13.52 -0.04 -12.45
N ASN A 88 13.50 1.15 -13.04
CA ASN A 88 14.73 1.88 -13.36
C ASN A 88 15.53 2.22 -12.10
N ASP A 89 14.87 2.62 -11.01
CA ASP A 89 15.54 2.96 -9.75
C ASP A 89 16.18 1.73 -9.10
N ILE A 90 15.53 0.56 -9.20
CA ILE A 90 16.09 -0.72 -8.73
C ILE A 90 17.31 -1.11 -9.57
N LEU A 91 17.18 -1.10 -10.91
CA LEU A 91 18.24 -1.55 -11.82
C LEU A 91 19.45 -0.60 -11.81
N LYS A 92 19.23 0.72 -11.77
CA LYS A 92 20.34 1.69 -11.68
C LYS A 92 21.11 1.59 -10.36
N ARG A 93 20.45 1.19 -9.27
CA ARG A 93 21.13 0.96 -7.98
C ARG A 93 21.97 -0.31 -8.00
N SER A 94 21.57 -1.34 -8.77
CA SER A 94 22.38 -2.56 -8.92
C SER A 94 23.67 -2.39 -9.74
N GLU A 95 23.87 -1.22 -10.37
CA GLU A 95 25.13 -0.88 -11.07
C GLU A 95 26.11 -0.10 -10.18
N LEU A 96 25.70 0.27 -8.97
CA LEU A 96 26.49 1.05 -8.01
C LEU A 96 26.98 0.24 -6.79
N ASP A 97 26.54 -1.02 -6.68
CA ASP A 97 26.93 -2.01 -5.67
C ASP A 97 27.88 -3.05 -6.27
#